data_AF-A0A1I7XVM8-F1
#
_entry.id   AF-A0A1I7XVM8-F1
#
_cell.length_a   1.000
_cell.length_b   1.000
_cell.length_c   1.000
_cell.angle_alpha   90.00
_cell.angle_beta   90.00
_cell.angle_gamma   90.00
#
_symmetry.space_group_name_H-M   'P 1'
#
loop_
_entity.id
_entity.type
_entity.pdbx_description
1 polymer ?
#
loop_
_entity_poly.entity_id
_entity_poly.type
_entity_poly.pdbx_seq_one_letter_code
_entity_poly.pdbx_strand_id
1 'polypeptide(L)'
;MKYSKEILELSADFQKAELKDPFMCVHLRRRDFVRSHSKDIPSIEGAAKQILKISKDRNLKVLYLSTDAENHEIHKLKEALKREVQLKRFDPNTVS
;
A
#
# COMPACT_ATOMS: atom_id res chain seq x y z
N MET A 1 23.44 -3.94 -2.11
CA MET A 1 23.13 -2.98 -3.19
C MET A 1 22.58 -1.71 -2.54
N LYS A 2 22.97 -0.52 -3.01
CA LYS A 2 22.41 0.77 -2.55
C LYS A 2 21.58 1.37 -3.69
N TYR A 3 20.43 1.96 -3.35
CA TYR A 3 19.66 2.74 -4.32
C TYR A 3 20.41 4.03 -4.69
N SER A 4 20.07 4.62 -5.83
CA SER A 4 20.67 5.88 -6.28
C SER A 4 20.28 7.04 -5.36
N LYS A 5 21.06 8.12 -5.38
CA LYS A 5 20.82 9.29 -4.53
C LYS A 5 19.45 9.91 -4.82
N GLU A 6 19.07 9.95 -6.09
CA GLU A 6 17.81 10.51 -6.56
C GLU A 6 16.61 9.73 -6.00
N ILE A 7 16.67 8.39 -5.98
CA ILE A 7 15.61 7.55 -5.42
C ILE A 7 15.49 7.76 -3.91
N LEU A 8 16.63 7.88 -3.22
CA LEU A 8 16.63 8.11 -1.78
C LEU A 8 16.02 9.46 -1.43
N GLU A 9 16.39 10.53 -2.15
CA GLU A 9 15.83 11.88 -1.99
C GLU A 9 14.32 11.89 -2.27
N LEU A 10 13.88 11.33 -3.41
CA LEU A 10 12.46 11.22 -3.75
C LEU A 10 11.66 10.47 -2.68
N SER A 11 12.20 9.36 -2.17
CA SER A 11 11.54 8.57 -1.13
C SER A 11 11.45 9.31 0.21
N ALA A 12 12.45 10.13 0.54
CA ALA A 12 12.48 10.94 1.75
C ALA A 12 11.47 12.09 1.67
N ASP A 13 11.39 12.75 0.51
CA ASP A 13 10.43 13.82 0.26
C ASP A 13 8.98 13.32 0.35
N PHE A 14 8.69 12.18 -0.28
CA PHE A 14 7.38 11.54 -0.16
C PHE A 14 7.05 11.15 1.28
N GLN A 15 7.99 10.54 2.01
CA GLN A 15 7.78 10.18 3.41
C GLN A 15 7.48 11.40 4.28
N LYS A 16 8.24 12.48 4.11
CA LYS A 16 8.06 13.74 4.84
C LYS A 16 6.71 14.40 4.54
N ALA A 17 6.26 14.35 3.28
CA ALA A 17 5.01 14.96 2.85
C ALA A 17 3.78 14.14 3.28
N GLU A 18 3.81 12.83 3.06
CA GLU A 18 2.61 11.97 3.07
C GLU A 18 2.56 10.96 4.23
N LEU A 19 3.69 10.60 4.83
CA LEU A 19 3.83 9.52 5.82
C LEU A 19 4.34 10.05 7.18
N LYS A 20 3.64 11.05 7.73
CA LYS A 20 4.02 11.74 8.97
C LYS A 20 3.77 10.90 10.24
N ASP A 21 2.72 10.09 10.21
CA ASP A 21 2.35 9.21 11.32
C ASP A 21 2.98 7.82 11.14
N PRO A 22 3.15 7.04 12.23
CA PRO A 22 3.51 5.64 12.12
C PRO A 22 2.59 4.89 11.15
N PHE A 23 3.21 4.19 10.19
CA PHE A 23 2.51 3.54 9.09
C PHE A 23 2.96 2.09 8.92
N MET A 24 2.08 1.29 8.31
CA MET A 24 2.45 -0.04 7.83
C MET A 24 2.77 0.00 6.34
N CYS A 25 3.75 -0.80 5.90
CA CYS A 25 4.04 -1.02 4.49
C CYS A 25 3.40 -2.32 4.03
N VAL A 26 2.64 -2.28 2.93
CA VAL A 26 2.10 -3.48 2.28
C VAL A 26 2.57 -3.52 0.85
N HIS A 27 3.18 -4.65 0.48
CA HIS A 27 3.42 -5.00 -0.91
C HIS A 27 2.36 -6.02 -1.34
N LEU A 28 1.45 -5.60 -2.22
CA LEU A 28 0.36 -6.44 -2.73
C LEU A 28 0.62 -6.76 -4.20
N ARG A 29 1.21 -7.91 -4.49
CA ARG A 29 1.47 -8.38 -5.87
C ARG A 29 0.21 -9.00 -6.47
N ARG A 30 -0.20 -8.53 -7.65
CA ARG A 30 -1.42 -8.94 -8.38
C ARG A 30 -1.09 -9.36 -9.82
N ARG A 31 -1.79 -8.83 -10.83
CA ARG A 31 -1.64 -9.16 -12.27
C ARG A 31 -1.47 -10.67 -12.55
N ASP A 32 -0.40 -11.05 -13.23
CA ASP A 32 -0.03 -12.43 -13.58
C ASP A 32 0.11 -13.36 -12.36
N PHE A 33 0.47 -12.81 -11.20
CA PHE A 33 0.57 -13.56 -9.96
C PHE A 33 -0.78 -14.14 -9.52
N VAL A 34 -1.87 -13.43 -9.77
CA VAL A 34 -3.24 -13.92 -9.48
C VAL A 34 -3.56 -15.16 -10.32
N ARG A 35 -3.16 -15.19 -11.59
CA ARG A 35 -3.46 -16.32 -12.49
C ARG A 35 -2.71 -17.59 -12.06
N SER A 36 -1.46 -17.42 -11.64
CA SER A 36 -0.55 -18.52 -11.30
C SER A 36 -0.67 -19.00 -9.85
N HIS A 37 -1.06 -18.12 -8.92
CA HIS A 37 -1.03 -18.37 -7.48
C HIS A 37 -2.36 -18.00 -6.78
N SER A 38 -3.49 -18.02 -7.50
CA SER A 38 -4.81 -17.63 -6.96
C SER A 38 -5.20 -18.32 -5.66
N LYS A 39 -4.72 -19.56 -5.43
CA LYS A 39 -5.01 -20.34 -4.22
C LYS A 39 -4.20 -19.92 -3.00
N ASP A 40 -3.03 -19.30 -3.22
CA ASP A 40 -2.04 -19.01 -2.17
C ASP A 40 -2.05 -17.53 -1.75
N ILE A 41 -2.79 -16.68 -2.48
CA ILE A 41 -2.88 -15.25 -2.20
C ILE A 41 -4.27 -14.86 -1.70
N PRO A 42 -4.37 -13.81 -0.86
CA PRO A 42 -5.66 -13.30 -0.45
C PRO A 42 -6.40 -12.65 -1.63
N SER A 43 -7.73 -12.68 -1.57
CA SER A 43 -8.58 -11.76 -2.33
C SER A 43 -8.36 -10.32 -1.85
N ILE A 44 -8.85 -9.31 -2.58
CA ILE A 44 -8.76 -7.90 -2.14
C ILE A 44 -9.44 -7.70 -0.78
N GLU A 45 -10.59 -8.34 -0.55
CA GLU A 45 -11.28 -8.30 0.75
C GLU A 45 -10.52 -9.07 1.83
N GLY A 46 -9.90 -10.20 1.48
CA GLY A 46 -9.02 -10.94 2.39
C GLY A 46 -7.81 -10.11 2.83
N ALA A 47 -7.19 -9.39 1.89
CA ALA A 47 -6.10 -8.47 2.16
C ALA A 47 -6.56 -7.31 3.05
N ALA A 48 -7.72 -6.71 2.75
CA ALA A 48 -8.30 -5.66 3.60
C ALA A 48 -8.53 -6.13 5.03
N LYS A 49 -9.11 -7.32 5.24
CA LYS A 49 -9.31 -7.91 6.57
C LYS A 49 -8.00 -8.09 7.35
N GLN A 50 -6.95 -8.56 6.68
CA GLN A 50 -5.64 -8.71 7.30
C GLN A 50 -5.02 -7.36 7.66
N ILE A 51 -5.12 -6.37 6.77
CA ILE A 51 -4.64 -5.01 7.00
C ILE A 51 -5.33 -4.39 8.22
N LEU A 52 -6.67 -4.45 8.29
CA LEU A 52 -7.44 -3.90 9.40
C LEU A 52 -7.10 -4.56 10.73
N LYS A 53 -6.93 -5.89 10.73
CA LYS A 53 -6.49 -6.63 11.93
C LYS A 53 -5.13 -6.12 12.42
N ILE A 54 -4.13 -6.07 11.54
CA ILE A 54 -2.77 -5.62 11.89
C ILE A 54 -2.77 -4.15 12.32
N SER A 55 -3.51 -3.30 11.59
CA SER A 55 -3.69 -1.88 11.91
C SER A 55 -4.25 -1.69 13.32
N LYS A 56 -5.30 -2.42 13.68
CA LYS A 56 -5.90 -2.36 15.02
C LYS A 56 -4.94 -2.87 16.09
N ASP A 57 -4.29 -4.02 15.87
CA ASP A 57 -3.36 -4.62 16.83
C ASP A 57 -2.13 -3.74 17.09
N ARG A 58 -1.73 -2.92 16.11
CA ARG A 58 -0.56 -2.04 16.17
C ARG A 58 -0.91 -0.56 16.32
N ASN A 59 -2.21 -0.22 16.42
CA ASN A 59 -2.72 1.15 16.46
C ASN A 59 -2.20 2.05 15.32
N LEU A 60 -2.13 1.51 14.09
CA LEU A 60 -1.65 2.22 12.90
C LEU A 60 -2.81 2.71 12.05
N LYS A 61 -2.86 4.01 11.76
CA LYS A 61 -3.93 4.61 10.94
C LYS A 61 -3.50 4.89 9.50
N VAL A 62 -2.23 4.70 9.17
CA VAL A 62 -1.68 4.98 7.84
C VAL A 62 -1.10 3.69 7.25
N LEU A 63 -1.39 3.48 5.97
CA LEU A 63 -0.89 2.38 5.16
C LEU A 63 -0.17 2.95 3.94
N TYR A 64 1.08 2.55 3.71
CA TYR A 64 1.74 2.74 2.42
C TYR A 64 1.58 1.46 1.57
N LEU A 65 0.96 1.59 0.40
CA LEU A 65 0.70 0.50 -0.53
C LEU A 65 1.66 0.53 -1.72
N SER A 66 2.46 -0.53 -1.87
CA SER A 66 3.19 -0.86 -3.10
C SER A 66 2.45 -1.97 -3.83
N THR A 67 1.97 -1.70 -5.06
CA THR A 67 1.20 -2.68 -5.82
C THR A 67 1.27 -2.40 -7.32
N ASP A 68 1.20 -3.49 -8.08
CA ASP A 68 1.00 -3.54 -9.53
C ASP A 68 -0.48 -3.79 -9.92
N ALA A 69 -1.39 -3.84 -8.94
CA ALA A 69 -2.83 -4.00 -9.14
C ALA A 69 -3.41 -2.95 -10.07
N GLU A 70 -4.54 -3.30 -10.69
CA GLU A 70 -5.30 -2.35 -11.51
C GLU A 70 -6.05 -1.33 -10.63
N ASN A 71 -6.38 -0.17 -11.22
CA ASN A 71 -7.03 0.93 -10.49
C ASN A 71 -8.35 0.50 -9.81
N HIS A 72 -9.11 -0.40 -10.43
CA HIS A 72 -10.37 -0.88 -9.87
C HIS A 72 -10.15 -1.73 -8.60
N GLU A 73 -9.10 -2.56 -8.55
CA GLU A 73 -8.73 -3.33 -7.36
C GLU A 73 -8.23 -2.41 -6.23
N ILE A 74 -7.44 -1.40 -6.58
CA ILE A 74 -6.96 -0.39 -5.62
C ILE A 74 -8.13 0.40 -5.04
N HIS A 75 -9.09 0.80 -5.88
CA HIS A 75 -10.30 1.50 -5.43
C HIS A 75 -11.11 0.61 -4.48
N LYS A 76 -11.30 -0.67 -4.82
CA LYS A 76 -11.99 -1.63 -3.95
C LYS A 76 -11.27 -1.79 -2.60
N LEU A 77 -9.94 -1.87 -2.60
CA LEU A 77 -9.16 -1.93 -1.36
C LEU A 77 -9.31 -0.63 -0.55
N LYS A 78 -9.23 0.53 -1.19
CA LYS A 78 -9.36 1.84 -0.53
C LYS A 78 -10.72 2.00 0.12
N GLU A 79 -11.81 1.64 -0.56
CA GLU A 79 -13.15 1.71 0.02
C GLU A 79 -13.33 0.74 1.19
N ALA A 80 -12.73 -0.45 1.13
CA ALA A 80 -12.74 -1.40 2.24
C ALA A 80 -11.99 -0.90 3.48
N LEU A 81 -11.01 -0.01 3.32
CA LEU A 81 -10.18 0.54 4.41
C LEU A 81 -10.64 1.92 4.92
N LYS A 82 -11.48 2.62 4.15
CA LYS A 82 -11.77 4.07 4.24
C LYS A 82 -12.11 4.62 5.62
N ARG A 83 -12.63 3.80 6.53
CA ARG A 83 -13.07 4.22 7.87
C ARG A 83 -12.00 4.06 8.96
N GLU A 84 -10.98 3.24 8.72
CA GLU A 84 -10.01 2.84 9.75
C GLU A 84 -8.57 3.20 9.37
N VAL A 85 -8.23 3.09 8.08
CA VAL A 85 -6.86 3.25 7.59
C VAL A 85 -6.81 4.15 6.37
N GLN A 86 -5.97 5.17 6.42
CA GLN A 86 -5.65 6.01 5.29
C GLN A 86 -4.61 5.32 4.40
N LEU A 87 -5.03 4.95 3.19
CA LEU A 87 -4.15 4.38 2.17
C LEU A 87 -3.40 5.51 1.42
N LYS A 88 -2.08 5.44 1.50
CA LYS A 88 -1.11 6.27 0.78
C LYS A 88 -0.38 5.42 -0.25
N ARG A 89 -0.07 6.01 -1.40
CA ARG A 89 0.70 5.38 -2.47
C ARG A 89 1.47 6.46 -3.20
N PHE A 90 2.70 6.16 -3.58
CA PHE A 90 3.46 7.03 -4.45
C PHE A 90 2.84 7.03 -5.85
N ASP A 91 2.47 8.20 -6.34
CA ASP A 91 2.07 8.42 -7.73
C ASP A 91 3.10 9.38 -8.37
N PRO A 92 3.90 8.93 -9.35
CA PRO A 92 4.92 9.76 -9.97
C PRO A 92 4.33 10.99 -10.67
N ASN A 93 3.03 11.00 -10.99
CA ASN A 93 2.38 12.15 -11.62
C ASN A 93 1.94 13.22 -10.61
N THR A 94 2.03 12.95 -9.31
CA THR A 94 1.56 13.85 -8.24
C THR A 94 2.71 14.51 -7.47
N VAL A 95 3.95 14.11 -7.72
CA VAL A 95 5.15 14.72 -7.11
C VAL A 95 5.78 15.65 -8.14
N SER A 96 5.58 16.95 -7.95
CA SER A 96 6.16 18.05 -8.74
C SER A 96 7.52 18.50 -8.21
#